data_AF-A0AAX1EDJ4-F1
#
_entry.id   AF-A0AAX1EDJ4-F1
#
_cell.length_a   1.000
_cell.length_b   1.000
_cell.length_c   1.000
_cell.angle_alpha   90.00
_cell.angle_beta   90.00
_cell.angle_gamma   90.00
#
_symmetry.space_group_name_H-M   'P 1'
#
loop_
_entity.id
_entity.type
_entity.pdbx_description
1 polymer ?
#
loop_
_entity_poly.entity_id
_entity_poly.type
_entity_poly.pdbx_seq_one_letter_code
_entity_poly.pdbx_strand_id
1 'polypeptide(L)'
;MEKRSLSPLELLNIATQHAYCAEHLLEQNASIVRGDGEDIDALYPVITLMYKAFFLTFKAYALHEHRPIKQYKNLRELVELNQHLGFSSRELALLKTLSQQQAFTKGLEYDLWENPQQLHVFCEQILDLYERVQQLMPLELQKEYQ
;
A
#
# COMPACT_ATOMS: atom_id res chain seq x y z
N MET A 1 -20.04 -1.64 21.60
CA MET A 1 -19.98 -1.37 20.14
C MET A 1 -19.66 -2.68 19.44
N GLU A 2 -20.61 -3.25 18.71
CA GLU A 2 -20.29 -4.33 17.77
C GLU A 2 -19.29 -3.79 16.74
N LYS A 3 -18.11 -4.41 16.64
CA LYS A 3 -17.14 -4.07 15.59
C LYS A 3 -17.72 -4.57 14.27
N ARG A 4 -18.42 -3.69 13.54
CA ARG A 4 -18.81 -3.97 12.15
C ARG A 4 -17.53 -4.28 11.37
N SER A 5 -17.44 -5.49 10.84
CA SER A 5 -16.35 -5.87 9.95
C SER A 5 -16.61 -5.26 8.58
N LEU A 6 -15.61 -4.59 8.01
CA LEU A 6 -15.70 -4.03 6.66
C LEU A 6 -15.74 -5.16 5.63
N SER A 7 -16.62 -5.02 4.64
CA SER A 7 -16.67 -5.88 3.45
C SER A 7 -15.43 -5.70 2.56
N PRO A 8 -15.12 -6.67 1.67
CA PRO A 8 -14.03 -6.53 0.70
C PRO A 8 -14.09 -5.22 -0.10
N LEU A 9 -15.29 -4.80 -0.51
CA LEU A 9 -15.50 -3.60 -1.32
C LEU A 9 -15.27 -2.32 -0.53
N GLU A 10 -15.72 -2.26 0.73
CA GLU A 10 -15.42 -1.14 1.62
C GLU A 10 -13.91 -1.01 1.85
N LEU A 11 -13.19 -2.14 2.00
CA LEU A 11 -11.74 -2.14 2.12
C LEU A 11 -11.05 -1.63 0.84
N LEU A 12 -11.49 -2.09 -0.33
CA LEU A 12 -10.95 -1.65 -1.62
C LEU A 12 -11.17 -0.16 -1.86
N ASN A 13 -12.36 0.36 -1.53
CA ASN A 13 -12.62 1.79 -1.66
C ASN A 13 -11.66 2.64 -0.80
N ILE A 14 -11.41 2.23 0.45
CA ILE A 14 -10.44 2.90 1.32
C ILE A 14 -9.01 2.73 0.78
N ALA A 15 -8.66 1.55 0.25
CA ALA A 15 -7.36 1.30 -0.36
C ALA A 15 -7.09 2.22 -1.55
N THR A 16 -8.07 2.37 -2.45
CA THR A 16 -8.01 3.27 -3.60
C THR A 16 -7.86 4.72 -3.17
N GLN A 17 -8.56 5.17 -2.13
CA GLN A 17 -8.38 6.52 -1.59
C GLN A 17 -6.95 6.74 -1.08
N HIS A 18 -6.35 5.75 -0.42
CA HIS A 18 -4.96 5.86 0.01
C HIS A 18 -3.98 5.93 -1.17
N ALA A 19 -4.16 5.09 -2.18
CA ALA A 19 -3.33 5.12 -3.39
C ALA A 19 -3.45 6.46 -4.14
N TYR A 20 -4.67 6.95 -4.34
CA TYR A 20 -4.93 8.25 -4.97
C TYR A 20 -4.26 9.40 -4.21
N CYS A 21 -4.36 9.43 -2.89
CA CYS A 21 -3.67 10.45 -2.09
C CYS A 21 -2.14 10.33 -2.21
N ALA A 22 -1.59 9.12 -2.30
CA ALA A 22 -0.16 8.89 -2.42
C ALA A 22 0.37 9.37 -3.78
N GLU A 23 -0.34 9.02 -4.85
CA GLU A 23 -0.07 9.48 -6.22
C GLU A 23 -0.10 11.01 -6.28
N HIS A 24 -1.17 11.63 -5.79
CA HIS A 24 -1.32 13.08 -5.80
C HIS A 24 -0.19 13.82 -5.04
N LEU A 25 0.26 13.27 -3.92
CA LEU A 25 1.39 13.85 -3.18
C LEU A 25 2.69 13.73 -3.96
N LEU A 26 2.92 12.60 -4.63
CA LEU A 26 4.14 12.39 -5.41
C LEU A 26 4.18 13.30 -6.65
N GLU A 27 3.06 13.48 -7.34
CA GLU A 27 2.93 14.43 -8.45
C GLU A 27 3.23 15.88 -8.05
N GLN A 28 3.02 16.24 -6.77
CA GLN A 28 3.36 17.54 -6.20
C GLN A 28 4.82 17.62 -5.72
N ASN A 29 5.73 16.89 -6.37
CA ASN A 29 7.14 16.73 -6.00
C ASN A 29 7.34 16.21 -4.56
N ALA A 30 6.35 15.51 -4.02
CA ALA A 30 6.32 15.13 -2.62
C ALA A 30 6.59 16.32 -1.67
N SER A 31 6.04 17.51 -1.98
CA SER A 31 6.11 18.67 -1.08
C SER A 31 4.72 19.08 -0.59
N ILE A 32 4.58 19.26 0.72
CA ILE A 32 3.39 19.86 1.33
C ILE A 32 3.75 21.26 1.79
N VAL A 33 3.16 22.27 1.14
CA VAL A 33 3.29 23.68 1.57
C VAL A 33 2.41 23.90 2.79
N ARG A 34 3.02 24.16 3.95
CA ARG A 34 2.28 24.61 5.12
C ARG A 34 1.89 26.09 5.01
N GLY A 35 0.86 26.49 5.77
CA GLY A 35 0.34 27.87 5.76
C GLY A 35 1.34 28.93 6.23
N ASP A 36 2.50 28.53 6.75
CA ASP A 36 3.65 29.36 7.11
C ASP A 36 4.74 29.44 6.01
N GLY A 37 4.56 28.71 4.90
CA GLY A 37 5.48 28.69 3.77
C GLY A 37 6.60 27.65 3.86
N GLU A 38 6.60 26.78 4.89
CA GLU A 38 7.54 25.65 4.96
C GLU A 38 7.09 24.48 4.08
N ASP A 39 8.01 23.97 3.24
CA ASP A 39 7.85 22.75 2.45
C ASP A 39 8.21 21.53 3.31
N ILE A 40 7.27 20.59 3.43
CA ILE A 40 7.50 19.31 4.12
C ILE A 40 7.62 18.18 3.11
N ASP A 41 8.70 17.41 3.22
CA ASP A 41 8.91 16.16 2.49
C ASP A 41 7.76 15.16 2.77
N ALA A 42 7.04 14.82 1.70
CA ALA A 42 5.88 13.94 1.71
C ALA A 42 6.20 12.50 1.30
N LEU A 43 7.47 12.14 1.04
CA LEU A 43 7.85 10.77 0.64
C LEU A 43 7.51 9.73 1.72
N TYR A 44 7.70 10.03 3.00
CA TYR A 44 7.29 9.14 4.09
C TYR A 44 5.77 9.01 4.25
N PRO A 45 4.96 10.10 4.14
CA PRO A 45 3.53 10.00 3.95
C PRO A 45 3.12 9.10 2.77
N VAL A 46 3.77 9.23 1.61
CA VAL A 46 3.52 8.38 0.42
C VAL A 46 3.75 6.90 0.76
N ILE A 47 4.88 6.55 1.40
CA ILE A 47 5.13 5.19 1.89
C ILE A 47 3.97 4.69 2.78
N THR A 48 3.56 5.51 3.74
CA THR A 48 2.53 5.11 4.72
C THR A 48 1.19 4.87 4.05
N LEU A 49 0.82 5.72 3.09
CA LEU A 49 -0.40 5.59 2.30
C LEU A 49 -0.34 4.33 1.45
N MET A 50 0.76 4.09 0.74
CA MET A 50 0.93 2.89 -0.09
C MET A 50 0.94 1.60 0.72
N TYR A 51 1.59 1.57 1.88
CA TYR A 51 1.52 0.42 2.78
C TYR A 51 0.07 0.10 3.14
N LYS A 52 -0.73 1.11 3.51
CA LYS A 52 -2.16 0.92 3.82
C LYS A 52 -2.95 0.46 2.61
N ALA A 53 -2.70 1.03 1.43
CA ALA A 53 -3.36 0.64 0.20
C ALA A 53 -3.13 -0.85 -0.10
N PHE A 54 -1.88 -1.32 -0.16
CA PHE A 54 -1.57 -2.73 -0.37
C PHE A 54 -2.16 -3.64 0.72
N PHE A 55 -2.04 -3.24 1.99
CA PHE A 55 -2.56 -4.03 3.10
C PHE A 55 -4.08 -4.24 2.99
N LEU A 56 -4.83 -3.18 2.71
CA LEU A 56 -6.28 -3.25 2.59
C LEU A 56 -6.71 -4.04 1.34
N THR A 57 -6.03 -3.85 0.22
CA THR A 57 -6.29 -4.57 -1.04
C THR A 57 -6.07 -6.08 -0.88
N PHE A 58 -4.93 -6.51 -0.37
CA PHE A 58 -4.67 -7.94 -0.17
C PHE A 58 -5.57 -8.56 0.91
N LYS A 59 -5.97 -7.79 1.91
CA LYS A 59 -6.97 -8.22 2.88
C LYS A 59 -8.35 -8.39 2.23
N ALA A 60 -8.74 -7.50 1.33
CA ALA A 60 -9.99 -7.60 0.60
C ALA A 60 -10.02 -8.86 -0.29
N TYR A 61 -8.95 -9.11 -1.03
CA TYR A 61 -8.83 -10.32 -1.87
C TYR A 61 -8.91 -11.60 -1.03
N ALA A 62 -8.20 -11.65 0.10
CA ALA A 62 -8.27 -12.78 1.01
C ALA A 62 -9.67 -12.98 1.63
N LEU A 63 -10.41 -11.90 1.94
CA LEU A 63 -11.78 -12.00 2.45
C LEU A 63 -12.74 -12.54 1.40
N HIS A 64 -12.60 -12.05 0.16
CA HIS A 64 -13.43 -12.46 -0.97
C HIS A 64 -13.32 -13.96 -1.23
N GLU A 65 -12.11 -14.50 -1.17
CA GLU A 65 -11.86 -15.94 -1.31
C GLU A 65 -12.18 -16.74 -0.04
N HIS A 66 -12.90 -16.17 0.93
CA HIS A 66 -13.29 -16.79 2.20
C HIS A 66 -12.10 -17.34 3.03
N ARG A 67 -10.90 -16.78 2.85
CA ARG A 67 -9.72 -17.20 3.62
C ARG A 67 -9.83 -16.68 5.06
N PRO A 68 -9.49 -17.49 6.08
CA PRO A 68 -9.71 -17.13 7.48
C PRO A 68 -8.81 -15.94 7.92
N ILE A 69 -9.40 -14.74 8.04
CA ILE A 69 -8.66 -13.48 8.27
C ILE A 69 -8.22 -13.21 9.71
N LYS A 70 -8.71 -13.98 10.69
CA LYS A 70 -8.49 -13.71 12.12
C LYS A 70 -7.02 -13.69 12.58
N GLN A 71 -6.04 -13.93 11.71
CA GLN A 71 -4.63 -14.08 12.06
C GLN A 71 -3.69 -13.01 11.48
N TYR A 72 -4.08 -12.20 10.50
CA TYR A 72 -3.08 -11.44 9.72
C TYR A 72 -2.76 -10.07 10.33
N LYS A 73 -1.50 -9.88 10.71
CA LYS A 73 -1.01 -8.70 11.45
C LYS A 73 -0.16 -7.77 10.59
N ASN A 74 0.34 -8.20 9.44
CA ASN A 74 1.27 -7.43 8.62
C ASN A 74 1.12 -7.71 7.11
N LEU A 75 1.72 -6.84 6.30
CA LEU A 75 1.67 -6.90 4.84
C LEU A 75 2.31 -8.19 4.29
N ARG A 76 3.40 -8.69 4.90
CA ARG A 76 4.08 -9.90 4.44
C ARG A 76 3.17 -11.13 4.47
N GLU A 77 2.47 -11.35 5.58
CA GLU A 77 1.51 -12.46 5.72
C GLU A 77 0.41 -12.38 4.65
N LEU A 78 -0.06 -11.17 4.34
CA LEU A 78 -1.07 -10.95 3.30
C LEU A 78 -0.52 -11.25 1.89
N VAL A 79 0.73 -10.91 1.59
CA VAL A 79 1.37 -11.25 0.32
C VAL A 79 1.49 -12.77 0.15
N GLU A 80 1.88 -13.48 1.20
CA GLU A 80 2.00 -14.95 1.18
C GLU A 80 0.66 -15.64 0.86
N LEU A 81 -0.46 -15.12 1.39
CA LEU A 81 -1.79 -15.63 1.04
C LEU A 81 -2.15 -15.33 -0.42
N ASN A 82 -1.74 -14.18 -0.92
CA ASN A 82 -2.03 -13.75 -2.28
C ASN A 82 -0.94 -14.22 -3.28
N GLN A 83 -0.19 -15.28 -2.98
CA GLN A 83 0.84 -15.83 -3.87
C GLN A 83 0.34 -16.23 -5.27
N HIS A 84 -0.95 -16.55 -5.38
CA HIS A 84 -1.60 -16.91 -6.64
C HIS A 84 -1.62 -15.75 -7.65
N LEU A 85 -1.42 -14.50 -7.20
CA LEU A 85 -1.30 -13.32 -8.06
C LEU A 85 -0.01 -13.30 -8.89
N GLY A 86 0.94 -14.22 -8.65
CA GLY A 86 2.11 -14.40 -9.51
C GLY A 86 3.08 -13.21 -9.49
N PHE A 87 3.48 -12.77 -8.29
CA PHE A 87 4.52 -11.74 -8.14
C PHE A 87 5.90 -12.25 -8.56
N SER A 88 6.61 -11.45 -9.35
CA SER A 88 8.02 -11.66 -9.65
C SER A 88 8.89 -11.39 -8.41
N SER A 89 10.14 -11.87 -8.45
CA SER A 89 11.10 -11.63 -7.36
C SER A 89 11.36 -10.14 -7.09
N ARG A 90 11.32 -9.29 -8.13
CA ARG A 90 11.45 -7.83 -7.99
C ARG A 90 10.30 -7.23 -7.20
N GLU A 91 9.08 -7.65 -7.49
CA GLU A 91 7.87 -7.12 -6.85
C GLU A 91 7.75 -7.58 -5.40
N LEU A 92 8.13 -8.84 -5.14
CA LEU A 92 8.27 -9.34 -3.77
C LEU A 92 9.33 -8.55 -2.98
N ALA A 93 10.44 -8.18 -3.62
CA ALA A 93 11.45 -7.32 -3.00
C ALA A 93 10.89 -5.92 -2.68
N LEU A 94 10.15 -5.31 -3.60
CA LEU A 94 9.48 -4.03 -3.39
C LEU A 94 8.51 -4.06 -2.20
N LEU A 95 7.63 -5.07 -2.12
CA LEU A 95 6.67 -5.24 -1.02
C LEU A 95 7.36 -5.52 0.33
N LYS A 96 8.50 -6.23 0.29
CA LYS A 96 9.35 -6.45 1.46
C LYS A 96 9.95 -5.14 1.94
N THR A 97 10.53 -4.33 1.05
CA THR A 97 11.08 -3.01 1.37
C THR A 97 9.98 -2.11 1.95
N LEU A 98 8.79 -2.08 1.34
CA LEU A 98 7.64 -1.32 1.85
C LEU A 98 7.26 -1.72 3.28
N SER A 99 7.28 -3.02 3.57
CA SER A 99 7.01 -3.54 4.92
C SER A 99 8.06 -3.10 5.95
N GLN A 100 9.34 -3.05 5.54
CA GLN A 100 10.44 -2.58 6.39
C GLN A 100 10.35 -1.07 6.66
N GLN A 101 10.01 -0.27 5.65
CA GLN A 101 9.80 1.18 5.79
C GLN A 101 8.66 1.50 6.76
N GLN A 102 7.54 0.78 6.71
CA GLN A 102 6.45 1.00 7.66
C GLN A 102 6.85 0.64 9.11
N ALA A 103 7.74 -0.34 9.29
CA ALA A 103 8.30 -0.65 10.62
C ALA A 103 9.21 0.48 11.13
N PHE A 104 9.94 1.17 10.22
CA PHE A 104 10.76 2.33 10.54
C PHE A 104 9.96 3.49 11.11
N THR A 105 8.80 3.81 10.51
CA THR A 105 7.88 4.85 11.05
C THR A 105 7.33 4.54 12.46
N LYS A 106 7.59 3.35 13.01
CA LYS A 106 7.27 2.94 14.38
C LYS A 106 8.48 2.94 15.33
N GLY A 107 9.61 3.53 14.93
CA GLY A 107 10.81 3.71 15.76
C GLY A 107 11.84 2.59 15.69
N LEU A 108 11.81 1.76 14.64
CA LEU A 108 12.85 0.76 14.38
C LEU A 108 13.81 1.30 13.31
N GLU A 109 15.03 1.69 13.67
CA GLU A 109 15.97 2.26 12.71
C GLU A 109 16.44 1.23 11.67
N TYR A 110 16.19 1.52 10.40
CA TYR A 110 16.69 0.80 9.23
C TYR A 110 17.23 1.84 8.26
N ASP A 111 18.53 1.83 8.03
CA ASP A 111 19.19 2.75 7.10
C ASP A 111 19.01 2.21 5.67
N LEU A 112 17.83 2.45 5.09
CA LEU A 112 17.40 1.83 3.82
C LEU A 112 17.72 2.69 2.60
N TRP A 113 17.99 3.98 2.78
CA TRP A 113 18.22 4.93 1.71
C TRP A 113 19.48 5.72 1.96
N GLU A 114 20.35 5.79 0.96
CA GLU A 114 21.55 6.62 1.01
C GLU A 114 21.23 8.09 0.70
N ASN A 115 20.11 8.34 -0.01
CA ASN A 115 19.67 9.68 -0.38
C ASN A 115 18.15 9.76 -0.66
N PRO A 116 17.54 10.96 -0.65
CA PRO A 116 16.11 11.15 -0.92
C PRO A 116 15.67 10.71 -2.34
N GLN A 117 16.55 10.77 -3.33
CA GLN A 117 16.23 10.36 -4.70
C GLN A 117 15.96 8.85 -4.81
N GLN A 118 16.72 8.02 -4.07
CA GLN A 118 16.45 6.59 -3.98
C GLN A 118 15.06 6.32 -3.39
N LEU A 119 14.66 7.07 -2.36
CA LEU A 119 13.33 6.96 -1.78
C LEU A 119 12.24 7.42 -2.76
N HIS A 120 12.46 8.50 -3.50
CA HIS A 120 11.53 8.97 -4.53
C HIS A 120 11.31 7.90 -5.62
N VAL A 121 12.40 7.34 -6.16
CA VAL A 121 12.34 6.25 -7.14
C VAL A 121 11.60 5.04 -6.59
N PHE A 122 11.78 4.72 -5.31
CA PHE A 122 11.03 3.66 -4.66
C PHE A 122 9.52 3.97 -4.59
N CYS A 123 9.14 5.20 -4.25
CA CYS A 123 7.74 5.62 -4.24
C CYS A 123 7.06 5.45 -5.61
N GLU A 124 7.74 5.84 -6.69
CA GLU A 124 7.25 5.61 -8.07
C GLU A 124 7.06 4.12 -8.36
N GLN A 125 8.08 3.29 -8.06
CA GLN A 125 8.02 1.85 -8.29
C GLN A 125 6.90 1.15 -7.50
N ILE A 126 6.56 1.67 -6.33
CA ILE A 126 5.48 1.15 -5.49
C ILE A 126 4.10 1.53 -6.02
N LEU A 127 3.95 2.72 -6.61
CA LEU A 127 2.73 3.11 -7.32
C LEU A 127 2.52 2.24 -8.57
N ASP A 128 3.55 2.08 -9.40
CA ASP A 128 3.50 1.20 -10.58
C ASP A 128 3.08 -0.23 -10.22
N LEU A 129 3.65 -0.77 -9.13
CA LEU A 129 3.29 -2.09 -8.64
C LEU A 129 1.83 -2.14 -8.17
N TYR A 130 1.33 -1.06 -7.56
CA TYR A 130 -0.05 -1.02 -7.09
C TYR A 130 -1.03 -1.01 -8.26
N GLU A 131 -0.75 -0.25 -9.32
CA GLU A 131 -1.54 -0.29 -10.55
C GLU A 131 -1.60 -1.69 -11.15
N ARG A 132 -0.46 -2.38 -11.24
CA ARG A 132 -0.44 -3.78 -11.68
C ARG A 132 -1.30 -4.66 -10.78
N VAL A 133 -1.23 -4.49 -9.46
CA VAL A 133 -2.07 -5.27 -8.53
C VAL A 133 -3.56 -5.01 -8.78
N GLN A 134 -3.96 -3.78 -9.09
CA GLN A 134 -5.36 -3.48 -9.44
C GLN A 134 -5.81 -4.25 -10.71
N GLN A 135 -4.91 -4.45 -11.69
CA GLN A 135 -5.21 -5.26 -12.87
C GLN A 135 -5.39 -6.76 -12.57
N LEU A 136 -4.91 -7.22 -11.42
CA LEU A 136 -5.05 -8.61 -10.95
C LEU A 136 -6.26 -8.80 -10.01
N MET A 137 -7.11 -7.78 -9.89
CA MET A 137 -8.31 -7.84 -9.05
C MET A 137 -9.28 -8.95 -9.52
N PRO A 138 -9.78 -9.80 -8.59
CA PRO A 138 -10.84 -10.76 -8.90
C PRO A 138 -12.04 -10.07 -9.57
N LEU A 139 -12.59 -10.70 -10.62
CA LEU A 139 -13.64 -10.11 -11.45
C LEU A 139 -14.86 -9.67 -10.62
N GLU A 140 -15.25 -10.45 -9.61
CA GLU A 140 -16.42 -10.14 -8.78
C GLU A 140 -16.24 -8.91 -7.89
N LEU A 141 -15.00 -8.45 -7.70
CA LEU A 141 -14.67 -7.23 -6.97
C LEU A 141 -14.52 -6.02 -7.91
N GLN A 142 -14.51 -6.24 -9.23
CA GLN A 142 -14.44 -5.16 -10.19
C GLN A 142 -15.78 -4.42 -10.26
N LYS A 143 -15.71 -3.10 -10.45
CA LYS A 143 -16.88 -2.21 -10.46
C LYS A 143 -17.94 -2.60 -11.49
N GLU A 144 -17.53 -3.22 -12.58
CA GLU A 144 -18.41 -3.64 -13.69
C GLU A 144 -19.28 -4.86 -13.35
N TYR A 145 -18.91 -5.61 -12.32
CA TYR A 145 -19.61 -6.83 -11.86
C TYR A 145 -20.38 -6.60 -10.55
N GLN A 146 -20.44 -5.35 -10.07
CA GLN A 146 -21.26 -4.87 -8.95
C GLN A 146 -22.65 -4.46 -9.44
#